data_AF-A0A5K3EXC7-F1
#
_entry.id   AF-A0A5K3EXC7-F1
#
_cell.length_a   1.000
_cell.length_b   1.000
_cell.length_c   1.000
_cell.angle_alpha   90.00
_cell.angle_beta   90.00
_cell.angle_gamma   90.00
#
_symmetry.space_group_name_H-M   'P 1'
#
loop_
_entity.id
_entity.type
_entity.pdbx_description
1 polymer ?
#
loop_
_entity_poly.entity_id
_entity_poly.type
_entity_poly.pdbx_seq_one_letter_code
_entity_poly.pdbx_strand_id
1 'polypeptide(L)'
;MQVFIFLLALSWRVLAEVPSEEDRKTIMECHTKLREEVKPTASNMQLMSYSREMEQMAQEIFSHCDAEDLKPDPKFQNMGFIVLHSLSDKPQYHDLCKVNSTSYDNKKEDCDLNCLNYRQMVRAKSTQVGCAFGQCITKDDPSTINHLLTCAYKPSEIMFEEAPYEEGASCSKCPDGYRCHRNQCYTNKSTSIFATHSLLYISLLSMLLLHNFK
;
A
#
# COMPACT_ATOMS: atom_id res chain seq x y z
N MET A 1 -40.48 -28.39 0.49
CA MET A 1 -39.27 -28.16 1.31
C MET A 1 -38.04 -28.34 0.41
N GLN A 2 -37.80 -27.42 -0.53
CA GLN A 2 -36.68 -27.54 -1.48
C GLN A 2 -36.46 -26.23 -2.27
N VAL A 3 -36.39 -25.07 -1.61
CA VAL A 3 -36.09 -23.79 -2.29
C VAL A 3 -35.22 -22.88 -1.41
N PHE A 4 -34.19 -23.43 -0.76
CA PHE A 4 -33.25 -22.63 0.06
C PHE A 4 -31.79 -23.11 0.00
N ILE A 5 -31.34 -23.71 -1.11
CA ILE A 5 -29.92 -24.15 -1.27
C ILE A 5 -29.23 -23.46 -2.48
N PHE A 6 -29.76 -22.36 -3.00
CA PHE A 6 -29.14 -21.62 -4.13
C PHE A 6 -28.86 -20.14 -3.83
N LEU A 7 -28.44 -19.81 -2.61
CA LEU A 7 -27.94 -18.48 -2.25
C LEU A 7 -26.52 -18.52 -1.67
N LEU A 8 -25.66 -19.44 -2.14
CA LEU A 8 -24.24 -19.51 -1.74
C LEU A 8 -23.27 -19.70 -2.93
N ALA A 9 -23.65 -19.29 -4.14
CA ALA A 9 -22.82 -19.55 -5.33
C ALA A 9 -22.65 -18.36 -6.28
N LEU A 10 -22.70 -17.11 -5.80
CA LEU A 10 -22.42 -15.92 -6.63
C LEU A 10 -21.48 -14.89 -6.00
N SER A 11 -20.72 -15.24 -4.96
CA SER A 11 -19.71 -14.33 -4.43
C SER A 11 -18.43 -15.09 -4.10
N TRP A 12 -17.56 -15.29 -5.10
CA TRP A 12 -16.10 -15.25 -4.98
C TRP A 12 -15.48 -15.68 -6.32
N ARG A 13 -14.94 -14.74 -7.10
CA ARG A 13 -14.06 -15.04 -8.25
C ARG A 13 -12.62 -14.59 -7.99
N VAL A 14 -12.30 -14.26 -6.73
CA VAL A 14 -11.05 -13.60 -6.36
C VAL A 14 -10.49 -14.24 -5.09
N LEU A 15 -9.55 -15.19 -5.23
CA LEU A 15 -8.85 -15.70 -4.06
C LEU A 15 -7.78 -14.67 -3.67
N ALA A 16 -8.00 -13.95 -2.57
CA ALA A 16 -7.03 -13.04 -1.97
C ALA A 16 -6.48 -13.67 -0.67
N GLU A 17 -5.17 -13.76 -0.56
CA GLU A 17 -4.47 -14.25 0.62
C GLU A 17 -3.69 -13.11 1.28
N VAL A 18 -3.86 -12.95 2.60
CA VAL A 18 -3.06 -12.00 3.38
C VAL A 18 -1.73 -12.61 3.80
N PRO A 19 -0.68 -11.80 4.03
CA PRO A 19 0.61 -12.30 4.50
C PRO A 19 0.52 -12.96 5.89
N SER A 20 1.45 -13.86 6.23
CA SER A 20 1.70 -14.24 7.63
C SER A 20 2.47 -13.15 8.39
N GLU A 21 2.66 -13.28 9.71
CA GLU A 21 3.53 -12.33 10.44
C GLU A 21 4.99 -12.36 9.97
N GLU A 22 5.48 -13.51 9.53
CA GLU A 22 6.82 -13.64 8.96
C GLU A 22 6.91 -13.00 7.58
N ASP A 23 5.87 -13.14 6.76
CA ASP A 23 5.78 -12.44 5.48
C ASP A 23 5.72 -10.93 5.66
N ARG A 24 4.97 -10.42 6.66
CA ARG A 24 4.97 -8.99 6.99
C ARG A 24 6.35 -8.47 7.33
N LYS A 25 7.14 -9.22 8.09
CA LYS A 25 8.54 -8.88 8.38
C LYS A 25 9.37 -8.88 7.10
N THR A 26 9.19 -9.87 6.24
CA THR A 26 9.87 -9.96 4.94
C THR A 26 9.55 -8.76 4.05
N ILE A 27 8.26 -8.40 3.93
CA ILE A 27 7.81 -7.20 3.20
C ILE A 27 8.52 -5.96 3.73
N MET A 28 8.50 -5.77 5.05
CA MET A 28 9.11 -4.60 5.68
C MET A 28 10.62 -4.55 5.46
N GLU A 29 11.32 -5.69 5.55
CA GLU A 29 12.76 -5.73 5.34
C GLU A 29 13.13 -5.45 3.88
N CYS A 30 12.42 -6.05 2.91
CA CYS A 30 12.65 -5.76 1.48
C CYS A 30 12.48 -4.27 1.18
N HIS A 31 11.42 -3.63 1.69
CA HIS A 31 11.20 -2.19 1.50
C HIS A 31 12.26 -1.34 2.20
N THR A 32 12.57 -1.66 3.45
CA THR A 32 13.52 -0.88 4.26
C THR A 32 14.91 -0.93 3.62
N LYS A 33 15.36 -2.10 3.18
CA LYS A 33 16.65 -2.28 2.53
C LYS A 33 16.72 -1.58 1.17
N LEU A 34 15.69 -1.72 0.33
CA LEU A 34 15.63 -1.04 -0.97
C LEU A 34 15.76 0.49 -0.79
N ARG A 35 15.05 1.05 0.19
CA ARG A 35 15.06 2.49 0.50
C ARG A 35 16.37 2.96 1.15
N GLU A 36 17.03 2.10 1.90
CA GLU A 36 18.33 2.35 2.53
C GLU A 36 19.47 2.49 1.51
N GLU A 37 19.38 1.75 0.40
CA GLU A 37 20.46 1.55 -0.57
C GLU A 37 20.31 2.37 -1.86
N VAL A 38 19.29 3.23 -1.97
CA VAL A 38 18.99 4.00 -3.19
C VAL A 38 20.19 4.84 -3.68
N LYS A 39 20.29 4.97 -5.01
CA LYS A 39 21.28 5.79 -5.71
C LYS A 39 20.58 6.66 -6.75
N PRO A 40 20.77 8.00 -6.73
CA PRO A 40 21.47 8.80 -5.71
C PRO A 40 20.86 8.66 -4.31
N THR A 41 21.62 9.01 -3.25
CA THR A 41 21.13 8.88 -1.87
C THR A 41 19.99 9.87 -1.60
N ALA A 42 19.04 9.48 -0.75
CA ALA A 42 17.86 10.28 -0.44
C ALA A 42 18.03 11.10 0.85
N SER A 43 17.81 12.41 0.81
CA SER A 43 17.90 13.28 1.99
C SER A 43 16.67 13.24 2.91
N ASN A 44 15.51 12.85 2.39
CA ASN A 44 14.20 12.99 3.05
C ASN A 44 13.38 11.68 3.15
N MET A 45 14.01 10.53 2.95
CA MET A 45 13.34 9.23 2.92
C MET A 45 12.69 8.89 4.26
N GLN A 46 11.36 8.76 4.32
CA GLN A 46 10.68 8.34 5.57
C GLN A 46 10.79 6.83 5.79
N LEU A 47 10.96 6.40 7.04
CA LEU A 47 10.85 4.99 7.39
C LEU A 47 9.38 4.56 7.35
N MET A 48 9.08 3.48 6.65
CA MET A 48 7.72 2.94 6.57
C MET A 48 7.38 2.04 7.77
N SER A 49 6.08 1.91 8.06
CA SER A 49 5.52 0.89 8.93
C SER A 49 4.53 0.01 8.16
N TYR A 50 4.35 -1.22 8.65
CA TYR A 50 3.33 -2.11 8.10
C TYR A 50 1.94 -1.66 8.55
N SER A 51 0.98 -1.56 7.63
CA SER A 51 -0.38 -1.11 7.88
C SER A 51 -1.39 -2.16 7.45
N ARG A 52 -2.22 -2.60 8.40
CA ARG A 52 -3.34 -3.51 8.14
C ARG A 52 -4.43 -2.86 7.28
N GLU A 53 -4.59 -1.54 7.39
CA GLU A 53 -5.46 -0.79 6.49
C GLU A 53 -4.95 -0.92 5.04
N MET A 54 -3.64 -0.72 4.81
CA MET A 54 -3.06 -0.86 3.47
C MET A 54 -3.07 -2.31 2.96
N GLU A 55 -2.93 -3.30 3.83
CA GLU A 55 -3.12 -4.72 3.47
C GLU A 55 -4.54 -4.99 2.94
N GLN A 56 -5.56 -4.44 3.61
CA GLN A 56 -6.94 -4.53 3.14
C GLN A 56 -7.12 -3.82 1.79
N MET A 57 -6.57 -2.61 1.64
CA MET A 57 -6.61 -1.87 0.38
C MET A 57 -5.93 -2.64 -0.77
N ALA A 58 -4.83 -3.34 -0.48
CA ALA A 58 -4.15 -4.20 -1.44
C ALA A 58 -5.05 -5.38 -1.89
N GLN A 59 -5.80 -6.01 -0.97
CA GLN A 59 -6.73 -7.08 -1.34
C GLN A 59 -7.86 -6.61 -2.25
N GLU A 60 -8.34 -5.39 -2.05
CA GLU A 60 -9.48 -4.85 -2.81
C GLU A 60 -9.17 -4.64 -4.28
N ILE A 61 -7.90 -4.43 -4.65
CA ILE A 61 -7.49 -4.33 -6.06
C ILE A 61 -7.91 -5.58 -6.83
N PHE A 62 -7.80 -6.75 -6.22
CA PHE A 62 -8.09 -8.02 -6.90
C PHE A 62 -9.57 -8.18 -7.28
N SER A 63 -10.48 -7.39 -6.69
CA SER A 63 -11.89 -7.36 -7.12
C SER A 63 -12.07 -6.85 -8.55
N HIS A 64 -11.08 -6.15 -9.11
CA HIS A 64 -11.12 -5.60 -10.45
C HIS A 64 -10.41 -6.46 -11.49
N CYS A 65 -9.62 -7.48 -11.07
CA CYS A 65 -8.84 -8.42 -11.88
C CYS A 65 -7.91 -7.83 -12.97
N ASP A 66 -7.95 -6.52 -13.16
CA ASP A 66 -7.20 -5.76 -14.15
C ASP A 66 -6.73 -4.46 -13.50
N ALA A 67 -5.42 -4.22 -13.48
CA ALA A 67 -4.86 -3.01 -12.85
C ALA A 67 -5.23 -1.75 -13.65
N GLU A 68 -5.50 -1.90 -14.95
CA GLU A 68 -6.00 -0.82 -15.81
C GLU A 68 -7.44 -0.42 -15.47
N ASP A 69 -8.20 -1.32 -14.83
CA ASP A 69 -9.56 -1.06 -14.33
C ASP A 69 -9.58 -0.35 -12.97
N LEU A 70 -8.42 0.05 -12.41
CA LEU A 70 -8.35 0.98 -11.28
C LEU A 70 -8.85 2.36 -11.73
N LYS A 71 -10.16 2.49 -11.86
CA LYS A 71 -10.84 3.77 -12.06
C LYS A 71 -10.48 4.68 -10.89
N PRO A 72 -10.56 6.02 -11.07
CA PRO A 72 -10.43 6.96 -9.98
C PRO A 72 -11.56 6.74 -8.96
N ASP A 73 -11.38 5.77 -8.07
CA ASP A 73 -12.23 5.55 -6.92
C ASP A 73 -11.74 6.50 -5.81
N PRO A 74 -12.60 7.39 -5.29
CA PRO A 74 -12.25 8.26 -4.15
C PRO A 74 -11.65 7.49 -2.97
N LYS A 75 -11.96 6.19 -2.83
CA LYS A 75 -11.39 5.31 -1.81
C LYS A 75 -9.88 5.15 -1.92
N PHE A 76 -9.32 5.16 -3.14
CA PHE A 76 -7.89 5.05 -3.38
C PHE A 76 -7.19 6.41 -3.41
N GLN A 77 -7.90 7.48 -3.05
CA GLN A 77 -7.29 8.81 -2.94
C GLN A 77 -6.17 8.80 -1.90
N ASN A 78 -5.05 9.46 -2.25
CA ASN A 78 -3.85 9.50 -1.42
C ASN A 78 -3.23 8.11 -1.17
N MET A 79 -3.48 7.16 -2.07
CA MET A 79 -2.85 5.85 -2.09
C MET A 79 -2.13 5.62 -3.41
N GLY A 80 -1.07 4.83 -3.35
CA GLY A 80 -0.32 4.34 -4.50
C GLY A 80 -0.16 2.84 -4.39
N PHE A 81 0.16 2.17 -5.49
CA PHE A 81 0.16 0.72 -5.56
C PHE A 81 1.26 0.20 -6.46
N ILE A 82 1.73 -1.01 -6.18
CA ILE A 82 2.58 -1.79 -7.09
C ILE A 82 1.91 -3.12 -7.42
N VAL A 83 2.28 -3.71 -8.54
CA VAL A 83 1.82 -5.05 -8.92
C VAL A 83 2.99 -5.85 -9.48
N LEU A 84 3.32 -6.96 -8.83
CA LEU A 84 4.17 -8.00 -9.40
C LEU A 84 3.27 -9.09 -9.99
N HIS A 85 3.34 -9.27 -11.31
CA HIS A 85 2.52 -10.22 -12.05
C HIS A 85 3.33 -11.46 -12.45
N SER A 86 2.70 -12.63 -12.38
CA SER A 86 3.24 -13.89 -12.90
C SER A 86 2.12 -14.74 -13.51
N LEU A 87 2.39 -15.30 -14.69
CA LEU A 87 1.50 -16.23 -15.39
C LEU A 87 1.81 -17.71 -15.06
N SER A 88 2.87 -17.96 -14.28
CA SER A 88 3.35 -19.31 -13.98
C SER A 88 3.27 -19.57 -12.48
N ASP A 89 4.35 -19.32 -11.75
CA ASP A 89 4.42 -19.54 -10.33
C ASP A 89 3.86 -18.36 -9.55
N LYS A 90 3.22 -18.68 -8.41
CA LYS A 90 2.78 -17.71 -7.41
C LYS A 90 3.99 -16.90 -6.90
N PRO A 91 4.00 -15.56 -7.10
CA PRO A 91 5.03 -14.70 -6.51
C PRO A 91 5.06 -14.87 -4.99
N GLN A 92 6.26 -14.78 -4.45
CA GLN A 92 6.51 -14.84 -3.02
C GLN A 92 6.79 -13.44 -2.49
N TYR A 93 6.49 -13.18 -1.23
CA TYR A 93 6.74 -11.85 -0.64
C TYR A 93 8.22 -11.44 -0.68
N HIS A 94 9.15 -12.41 -0.69
CA HIS A 94 10.58 -12.14 -0.84
C HIS A 94 10.97 -11.67 -2.26
N ASP A 95 10.10 -11.81 -3.27
CA ASP A 95 10.36 -11.27 -4.61
C ASP A 95 10.38 -9.74 -4.61
N LEU A 96 9.76 -9.09 -3.62
CA LEU A 96 9.88 -7.64 -3.39
C LEU A 96 11.33 -7.20 -3.18
N CYS A 97 12.19 -8.06 -2.62
CA CYS A 97 13.61 -7.77 -2.43
C CYS A 97 14.40 -7.77 -3.75
N LYS A 98 13.82 -8.30 -4.84
CA LYS A 98 14.44 -8.34 -6.17
C LYS A 98 14.09 -7.10 -7.01
N VAL A 99 13.11 -6.30 -6.57
CA VAL A 99 12.75 -5.05 -7.24
C VAL A 99 13.95 -4.11 -7.16
N ASN A 100 14.45 -3.73 -8.33
CA ASN A 100 15.52 -2.77 -8.51
C ASN A 100 15.21 -1.93 -9.75
N SER A 101 15.90 -0.81 -9.90
CA SER A 101 15.87 -0.05 -11.16
C SER A 101 17.14 0.76 -11.31
N THR A 102 17.59 0.89 -12.57
CA THR A 102 18.66 1.78 -13.01
C THR A 102 18.14 3.18 -13.37
N SER A 103 16.84 3.43 -13.17
CA SER A 103 16.08 4.49 -13.87
C SER A 103 15.55 5.57 -12.92
N TYR A 104 16.31 5.95 -11.89
CA TYR A 104 15.92 7.05 -10.99
C TYR A 104 15.55 8.34 -11.76
N ASP A 105 16.28 8.61 -12.85
CA ASP A 105 16.13 9.82 -13.66
C ASP A 105 15.05 9.73 -14.75
N ASN A 106 14.42 8.57 -14.95
CA ASN A 106 13.47 8.42 -16.04
C ASN A 106 12.18 9.19 -15.73
N LYS A 107 11.77 10.02 -16.69
CA LYS A 107 10.41 10.58 -16.70
C LYS A 107 9.41 9.44 -16.76
N LYS A 108 8.24 9.66 -16.19
CA LYS A 108 7.17 8.63 -16.13
C LYS A 108 6.82 8.09 -17.52
N GLU A 109 6.82 8.94 -18.54
CA GLU A 109 6.53 8.58 -19.94
C GLU A 109 7.49 7.51 -20.48
N ASP A 110 8.69 7.39 -19.90
CA ASP A 110 9.74 6.44 -20.29
C ASP A 110 9.82 5.24 -19.33
N CYS A 111 8.87 5.08 -18.40
CA CYS A 111 8.89 4.03 -17.38
C CYS A 111 7.99 2.84 -17.75
N ASP A 112 8.59 1.66 -17.78
CA ASP A 112 7.88 0.39 -17.75
C ASP A 112 7.28 0.11 -16.36
N LEU A 113 6.52 -0.98 -16.24
CA LEU A 113 5.90 -1.37 -14.96
C LEU A 113 6.95 -1.61 -13.86
N ASN A 114 8.13 -2.12 -14.20
CA ASN A 114 9.21 -2.33 -13.23
C ASN A 114 9.74 -0.99 -12.68
N CYS A 115 9.94 0.00 -13.55
CA CYS A 115 10.26 1.37 -13.13
C CYS A 115 9.17 1.95 -12.25
N LEU A 116 7.89 1.85 -12.63
CA LEU A 116 6.76 2.37 -11.84
C LEU A 116 6.70 1.71 -10.45
N ASN A 117 6.85 0.39 -10.39
CA ASN A 117 6.91 -0.37 -9.14
C ASN A 117 8.09 0.10 -8.26
N TYR A 118 9.28 0.22 -8.84
CA TYR A 118 10.46 0.72 -8.13
C TYR A 118 10.22 2.13 -7.57
N ARG A 119 9.77 3.08 -8.41
CA ARG A 119 9.50 4.47 -8.01
C ARG A 119 8.52 4.53 -6.84
N GLN A 120 7.49 3.70 -6.85
CA GLN A 120 6.51 3.65 -5.78
C GLN A 120 7.08 3.05 -4.48
N MET A 121 7.88 1.98 -4.55
CA MET A 121 8.54 1.41 -3.37
C MET A 121 9.55 2.36 -2.71
N VAL A 122 10.23 3.18 -3.51
CA VAL A 122 11.24 4.15 -3.02
C VAL A 122 10.67 5.55 -2.79
N ARG A 123 9.34 5.73 -2.81
CA ARG A 123 8.74 7.05 -2.60
C ARG A 123 8.96 7.55 -1.17
N ALA A 124 9.70 8.65 -1.00
CA ALA A 124 10.10 9.18 0.31
C ALA A 124 8.90 9.54 1.20
N LYS A 125 7.82 10.07 0.62
CA LYS A 125 6.65 10.54 1.38
C LYS A 125 5.81 9.42 1.98
N SER A 126 5.88 8.22 1.42
CA SER A 126 5.07 7.08 1.87
C SER A 126 5.60 6.54 3.19
N THR A 127 4.72 6.41 4.18
CA THR A 127 5.05 6.01 5.55
C THR A 127 4.34 4.73 5.98
N GLN A 128 3.39 4.25 5.20
CA GLN A 128 2.66 3.02 5.45
C GLN A 128 2.67 2.14 4.21
N VAL A 129 2.84 0.84 4.41
CA VAL A 129 2.71 -0.18 3.37
C VAL A 129 1.92 -1.38 3.88
N GLY A 130 1.14 -2.01 3.02
CA GLY A 130 0.53 -3.30 3.29
C GLY A 130 0.31 -4.05 1.99
N CYS A 131 0.48 -5.36 2.00
CA CYS A 131 0.47 -6.16 0.78
C CYS A 131 -0.49 -7.33 0.89
N ALA A 132 -0.89 -7.85 -0.27
CA ALA A 132 -1.68 -9.06 -0.37
C ALA A 132 -1.33 -9.81 -1.65
N PHE A 133 -1.60 -11.10 -1.62
CA PHE A 133 -1.55 -11.96 -2.80
C PHE A 133 -2.96 -12.18 -3.35
N GLY A 134 -3.10 -12.25 -4.66
CA GLY A 134 -4.37 -12.46 -5.34
C GLY A 134 -4.22 -13.35 -6.58
N GLN A 135 -5.27 -14.11 -6.88
CA GLN A 135 -5.43 -14.79 -8.15
C GLN A 135 -6.58 -14.17 -8.93
N CYS A 136 -6.31 -13.84 -10.19
CA CYS A 136 -7.25 -13.23 -11.11
C CYS A 136 -7.33 -14.09 -12.38
N ILE A 137 -8.53 -14.37 -12.86
CA ILE A 137 -8.74 -15.06 -14.14
C ILE A 137 -8.90 -13.98 -15.21
N THR A 138 -8.14 -14.07 -16.32
CA THR A 138 -8.30 -13.09 -17.41
C THR A 138 -9.69 -13.22 -18.04
N LYS A 139 -10.30 -12.09 -18.42
CA LYS A 139 -11.63 -12.10 -19.06
C LYS A 139 -11.60 -12.81 -20.41
N ASP A 140 -10.47 -12.77 -21.12
CA ASP A 140 -10.30 -13.30 -22.48
C ASP A 140 -9.90 -14.78 -22.52
N ASP A 141 -9.17 -15.27 -21.51
CA ASP A 141 -8.82 -16.69 -21.37
C ASP A 141 -9.08 -17.18 -19.94
N PRO A 142 -10.24 -17.85 -19.72
CA PRO A 142 -10.61 -18.40 -18.42
C PRO A 142 -9.68 -19.51 -17.89
N SER A 143 -8.79 -20.05 -18.73
CA SER A 143 -7.81 -21.07 -18.35
C SER A 143 -6.49 -20.49 -17.84
N THR A 144 -6.25 -19.19 -18.08
CA THR A 144 -5.06 -18.48 -17.61
C THR A 144 -5.32 -17.82 -16.25
N ILE A 145 -4.55 -18.24 -15.24
CA ILE A 145 -4.57 -17.68 -13.88
C ILE A 145 -3.42 -16.69 -13.75
N ASN A 146 -3.75 -15.43 -13.47
CA ASN A 146 -2.80 -14.40 -13.12
C ASN A 146 -2.55 -14.43 -11.61
N HIS A 147 -1.31 -14.65 -11.22
CA HIS A 147 -0.86 -14.55 -9.85
C HIS A 147 -0.31 -13.14 -9.62
N LEU A 148 -0.93 -12.40 -8.70
CA LEU A 148 -0.61 -11.01 -8.42
C LEU A 148 -0.15 -10.85 -6.97
N LEU A 149 1.01 -10.26 -6.76
CA LEU A 149 1.41 -9.70 -5.47
C LEU A 149 1.29 -8.18 -5.56
N THR A 150 0.43 -7.59 -4.73
CA THR A 150 0.23 -6.13 -4.72
C THR A 150 0.51 -5.54 -3.34
N CYS A 151 1.05 -4.33 -3.32
CA CYS A 151 1.21 -3.55 -2.10
C CYS A 151 0.57 -2.17 -2.29
N ALA A 152 -0.10 -1.70 -1.26
CA ALA A 152 -0.67 -0.36 -1.17
C ALA A 152 0.18 0.52 -0.26
N TYR A 153 0.29 1.81 -0.60
CA TYR A 153 1.14 2.79 0.09
C TYR A 153 0.36 4.04 0.46
N LYS A 154 0.59 4.57 1.66
CA LYS A 154 -0.02 5.83 2.11
C LYS A 154 0.99 6.68 2.90
N PRO A 155 1.02 8.01 2.70
CA PRO A 155 0.43 8.71 1.57
C PRO A 155 1.16 8.36 0.27
N SER A 156 0.43 8.27 -0.85
CA SER A 156 0.99 8.19 -2.19
C SER A 156 -0.08 8.53 -3.22
N GLU A 157 0.25 8.39 -4.50
CA GLU A 157 -0.65 8.46 -5.64
C GLU A 157 -0.28 7.30 -6.57
N ILE A 158 -1.27 6.73 -7.27
CA ILE A 158 -1.06 5.66 -8.26
C ILE A 158 0.02 6.05 -9.28
N MET A 159 -0.05 7.30 -9.76
CA MET A 159 0.95 7.87 -10.66
C MET A 159 1.34 9.26 -10.20
N PHE A 160 2.61 9.59 -10.35
CA PHE A 160 3.17 10.88 -9.96
C PHE A 160 4.35 11.22 -10.87
N GLU A 161 4.50 12.50 -11.19
CA GLU A 161 5.55 12.97 -12.11
C GLU A 161 6.87 13.24 -11.38
N GLU A 162 6.79 13.69 -10.13
CA GLU A 162 7.97 14.07 -9.35
C GLU A 162 8.93 12.89 -9.09
N ALA A 163 10.19 13.24 -8.84
CA ALA A 163 11.17 12.27 -8.35
C ALA A 163 10.66 11.60 -7.07
N PRO A 164 10.89 10.29 -6.88
CA PRO A 164 10.34 9.56 -5.75
C PRO A 164 10.88 10.06 -4.41
N TYR A 165 12.07 10.66 -4.39
CA TYR A 165 12.71 11.24 -3.22
C TYR A 165 13.62 12.39 -3.62
N GLU A 166 14.02 13.20 -2.64
CA GLU A 166 14.95 14.30 -2.84
C GLU A 166 16.40 13.81 -2.69
N GLU A 167 17.25 14.13 -3.66
CA GLU A 167 18.67 13.78 -3.60
C GLU A 167 19.40 14.55 -2.51
N GLY A 168 20.30 13.85 -1.82
CA GLY A 168 21.25 14.46 -0.91
C GLY A 168 21.81 13.47 0.09
N ALA A 169 22.64 13.98 1.01
CA ALA A 169 23.15 13.17 2.12
C ALA A 169 21.98 12.58 2.92
N SER A 170 22.05 11.27 3.21
CA SER A 170 20.98 10.56 3.89
C SER A 170 20.56 11.26 5.17
N CYS A 171 19.24 11.38 5.37
CA CYS A 171 18.63 12.03 6.51
C CYS A 171 18.92 13.53 6.71
N SER A 172 19.61 14.19 5.76
CA SER A 172 19.96 15.62 5.89
C SER A 172 18.76 16.57 5.83
N LYS A 173 17.60 16.09 5.38
CA LYS A 173 16.33 16.82 5.31
C LYS A 173 15.19 16.06 6.00
N CYS A 174 15.50 15.31 7.06
CA CYS A 174 14.45 14.77 7.92
C CYS A 174 13.69 15.89 8.65
N PRO A 175 12.38 15.75 8.89
CA PRO A 175 11.62 16.74 9.64
C PRO A 175 12.13 16.90 11.09
N ASP A 176 11.84 18.05 11.70
CA ASP A 176 12.25 18.33 13.07
C ASP A 176 11.75 17.25 14.06
N GLY A 177 12.64 16.80 14.93
CA GLY A 177 12.36 15.75 15.92
C GLY A 177 12.39 14.32 15.36
N TYR A 178 12.71 14.13 14.08
CA TYR A 178 13.04 12.83 13.51
C TYR A 178 14.52 12.50 13.72
N ARG A 179 14.82 11.21 13.70
CA ARG A 179 16.16 10.64 13.78
C ARG A 179 16.45 9.87 12.50
N CYS A 180 17.71 9.54 12.29
CA CYS A 180 18.14 8.70 11.18
C CYS A 180 18.29 7.25 11.63
N HIS A 181 17.62 6.33 10.94
CA HIS A 181 17.79 4.89 11.10
C HIS A 181 17.80 4.25 9.72
N ARG A 182 18.86 3.48 9.42
CA ARG A 182 19.00 2.81 8.12
C ARG A 182 18.78 3.76 6.93
N ASN A 183 19.45 4.92 6.99
CA ASN A 183 19.36 6.03 6.04
C ASN A 183 17.95 6.64 5.85
N GLN A 184 17.05 6.44 6.81
CA GLN A 184 15.66 6.87 6.75
C GLN A 184 15.25 7.67 7.99
N CYS A 185 14.34 8.62 7.79
CA CYS A 185 13.75 9.46 8.81
C CYS A 185 12.72 8.67 9.62
N TYR A 186 12.91 8.57 10.94
CA TYR A 186 11.95 7.94 11.83
C TYR A 186 11.74 8.78 13.10
N THR A 187 10.59 8.63 13.74
CA THR A 187 10.31 9.24 15.04
C THR A 187 9.72 8.24 16.00
N ASN A 188 10.05 8.37 17.29
CA ASN A 188 9.53 7.50 18.36
C ASN A 188 8.13 7.92 18.81
N LYS A 189 7.53 8.97 18.22
CA LYS A 189 6.14 9.30 18.48
C LYS A 189 5.29 8.21 17.84
N SER A 190 4.95 7.18 18.62
CA SER A 190 3.77 6.35 18.36
C SER A 190 2.65 7.30 17.96
N THR A 191 1.98 7.01 16.84
CA THR A 191 0.80 7.74 16.40
C THR A 191 -0.26 7.60 17.50
N SER A 192 -0.19 8.45 18.53
CA SER A 192 -1.23 8.60 19.51
C SER A 192 -2.35 9.27 18.75
N ILE A 193 -3.26 8.46 18.21
CA ILE A 193 -4.57 8.90 17.80
C ILE A 193 -5.15 9.55 19.05
N PHE A 194 -5.12 10.88 19.12
CA PHE A 194 -5.91 11.60 20.10
C PHE A 194 -7.36 11.28 19.78
N ALA A 195 -7.92 10.30 20.50
CA ALA A 195 -9.35 10.07 20.57
C ALA A 195 -9.97 11.26 21.32
N THR A 196 -10.09 12.42 20.67
CA THR A 196 -10.77 13.60 21.23
C THR A 196 -12.20 13.77 20.72
N HIS A 197 -12.75 12.81 19.98
CA HIS A 197 -14.14 12.87 19.53
C HIS A 197 -15.16 12.14 20.42
N SER A 198 -14.76 11.58 21.56
CA SER A 198 -15.68 10.85 22.44
C SER A 198 -16.43 11.71 23.46
N LEU A 199 -16.01 12.95 23.73
CA LEU A 199 -16.65 13.80 24.77
C LEU A 199 -17.68 14.80 24.23
N LEU A 200 -17.55 15.24 22.97
CA LEU A 200 -18.54 16.14 22.35
C LEU A 200 -19.84 15.42 21.98
N TYR A 201 -19.76 14.13 21.61
CA TYR A 201 -20.96 13.35 21.27
C TYR A 201 -21.82 13.04 22.50
N ILE A 202 -21.18 12.80 23.65
CA ILE A 202 -21.89 12.54 24.92
C ILE A 202 -22.58 13.82 25.43
N SER A 203 -22.00 15.01 25.24
CA SER A 203 -22.65 16.28 25.63
C SER A 203 -23.81 16.68 24.72
N LEU A 204 -23.77 16.33 23.43
CA LEU A 204 -24.87 16.59 22.50
C LEU A 204 -26.07 15.67 22.76
N LEU A 205 -25.82 14.39 23.08
CA LEU A 205 -26.87 13.43 23.44
C LEU A 205 -27.59 13.78 24.75
N SER A 206 -26.88 14.29 25.76
CA SER A 206 -27.52 14.71 27.01
C SER A 206 -28.39 15.95 26.85
N MET A 207 -28.02 16.90 25.98
CA MET A 207 -28.87 18.07 25.67
C MET A 207 -30.12 17.73 24.84
N LEU A 208 -30.04 16.73 23.96
CA LEU A 208 -31.17 16.25 23.17
C LEU A 208 -32.18 15.43 24.00
N LEU A 209 -31.72 14.69 25.00
CA LEU A 209 -32.62 13.95 25.91
C LEU A 209 -33.36 14.86 26.89
N LEU A 210 -32.78 16.02 27.27
CA LEU A 210 -33.45 17.00 28.13
C LEU A 210 -34.54 17.81 27.41
N HIS A 211 -34.48 17.96 26.09
CA HIS A 211 -35.50 18.69 25.31
C HIS A 211 -36.74 17.86 24.94
N ASN A 212 -36.70 16.53 25.13
CA ASN A 212 -37.84 15.65 24.84
C ASN A 212 -38.69 15.30 26.07
N PHE A 213 -38.39 15.91 27.23
CA PHE A 213 -39.20 15.85 28.44
C PHE A 213 -39.64 17.27 28.84
N LYS A 214 -40.47 17.89 28.00
CA LYS A 214 -41.38 18.96 28.43
C LYS A 214 -42.59 19.04 27.53
#